data_AF-H9FFU9-F1
#
_entry.id   AF-H9FFU9-F1
#
_cell.length_a   1.000
_cell.length_b   1.000
_cell.length_c   1.000
_cell.angle_alpha   90.00
_cell.angle_beta   90.00
_cell.angle_gamma   90.00
#
_symmetry.space_group_name_H-M   'P 1'
#
loop_
_entity.id
_entity.type
_entity.pdbx_description
1 polymer ?
#
loop_
_entity_poly.entity_id
_entity_poly.type
_entity_poly.pdbx_seq_one_letter_code
_entity_poly.pdbx_strand_id
1 'polypeptide(L)'
;THCSHSAWNRHCRLAQEGKDCLQGLRLRHHYMLCGALLRVWGRIAAVMADVSSSSYLQIVRLKTKDRKKQVGIKIPEGCVRRVLQELRLMDADVKRRQARALGCPVPP
;
A
#
# COMPACT_ATOMS: atom_id res chain seq x y z
N THR A 1 -12.03 -15.21 -14.53
CA THR A 1 -11.63 -15.16 -13.11
C THR A 1 -11.55 -16.58 -12.53
N HIS A 2 -10.44 -17.28 -12.77
CA HIS A 2 -10.27 -18.67 -12.31
C HIS A 2 -9.72 -18.68 -10.87
N CYS A 3 -10.61 -18.83 -9.89
CA CYS A 3 -10.23 -18.92 -8.50
C CYS A 3 -10.27 -20.40 -8.03
N SER A 4 -9.35 -20.81 -7.17
CA SER A 4 -9.27 -22.16 -6.59
C SER A 4 -10.53 -22.53 -5.78
N HIS A 5 -11.34 -21.56 -5.33
CA HIS A 5 -12.64 -21.84 -4.72
C HIS A 5 -13.65 -22.43 -5.72
N SER A 6 -13.54 -22.07 -7.00
CA SER A 6 -14.35 -22.65 -8.08
C SER A 6 -13.99 -24.11 -8.32
N ALA A 7 -12.69 -24.44 -8.20
CA ALA A 7 -12.17 -25.79 -8.42
C ALA A 7 -12.45 -26.75 -7.24
N TRP A 8 -12.47 -26.25 -6.00
CA TRP A 8 -12.61 -27.11 -4.80
C TRP A 8 -13.99 -27.06 -4.13
N ASN A 9 -14.70 -25.92 -4.16
CA ASN A 9 -15.91 -25.71 -3.35
C ASN A 9 -17.18 -25.33 -4.14
N ARG A 10 -17.13 -25.44 -5.47
CA ARG A 10 -18.20 -25.15 -6.48
C ARG A 10 -18.82 -23.75 -6.47
N HIS A 11 -18.85 -23.01 -5.34
CA HIS A 11 -19.51 -21.71 -5.21
C HIS A 11 -18.60 -20.69 -4.55
N CYS A 12 -17.92 -19.88 -5.35
CA CYS A 12 -17.27 -18.69 -4.83
C CYS A 12 -18.31 -17.56 -4.72
N ARG A 13 -18.72 -17.22 -3.50
CA ARG A 13 -19.73 -16.19 -3.23
C ARG A 13 -19.39 -14.84 -3.87
N LEU A 14 -18.11 -14.46 -3.84
CA LEU A 14 -17.60 -13.24 -4.51
C LEU A 14 -17.73 -13.30 -6.04
N ALA A 15 -17.43 -14.44 -6.65
CA ALA A 15 -17.57 -14.62 -8.10
C ALA A 15 -19.05 -14.64 -8.54
N GLN A 16 -19.95 -15.15 -7.70
CA GLN A 16 -21.40 -15.07 -7.95
C GLN A 16 -21.94 -13.63 -7.82
N GLU A 17 -21.38 -12.82 -6.92
CA GLU A 17 -21.69 -11.40 -6.79
C GLU A 17 -21.06 -10.54 -7.92
N GLY A 18 -20.41 -11.15 -8.91
CA GLY A 18 -19.73 -10.44 -10.00
C GLY A 18 -18.45 -9.71 -9.57
N LYS A 19 -17.95 -9.95 -8.35
CA LYS A 19 -16.74 -9.35 -7.81
C LYS A 19 -15.54 -10.29 -7.98
N ASP A 20 -14.37 -9.70 -8.25
CA ASP A 20 -13.13 -10.47 -8.37
C ASP A 20 -12.77 -11.17 -7.05
N CYS A 21 -12.71 -12.50 -7.05
CA CYS A 21 -12.29 -13.27 -5.89
C CYS A 21 -10.77 -13.24 -5.74
N LEU A 22 -10.24 -12.27 -5.00
CA LEU A 22 -8.79 -12.14 -4.76
C LEU A 22 -8.21 -13.24 -3.85
N GLN A 23 -9.02 -13.88 -3.01
CA GLN A 23 -8.55 -14.94 -2.12
C GLN A 23 -8.30 -16.26 -2.84
N GLY A 24 -9.05 -16.57 -3.90
CA GLY A 24 -8.93 -17.83 -4.63
C GLY A 24 -7.92 -17.78 -5.78
N LEU A 25 -7.29 -16.64 -6.08
CA LEU A 25 -6.35 -16.58 -7.20
C LEU A 25 -5.01 -17.26 -6.84
N ARG A 26 -4.48 -18.04 -7.79
CA ARG A 26 -3.13 -18.64 -7.68
C ARG A 26 -2.04 -17.56 -7.62
N LEU A 27 -2.34 -16.36 -8.11
CA LEU A 27 -1.49 -15.17 -8.04
C LEU A 27 -2.25 -14.07 -7.28
N ARG A 28 -1.67 -13.56 -6.19
CA ARG A 28 -2.25 -12.49 -5.38
C ARG A 28 -1.47 -11.20 -5.57
N HIS A 29 -2.18 -10.10 -5.80
CA HIS A 29 -1.60 -8.77 -5.81
C HIS A 29 -1.67 -8.17 -4.40
N HIS A 30 -0.55 -7.63 -3.94
CA HIS A 30 -0.47 -6.92 -2.67
C HIS A 30 0.24 -5.61 -2.89
N TYR A 31 -0.29 -4.55 -2.28
CA TYR A 31 0.35 -3.25 -2.27
C TYR A 31 1.41 -3.23 -1.18
N MET A 32 2.65 -2.97 -1.57
CA MET A 32 3.79 -2.92 -0.66
C MET A 32 4.39 -1.52 -0.73
N LEU A 33 4.44 -0.85 0.42
CA LEU A 33 5.22 0.36 0.54
C LEU A 33 6.66 0.01 0.91
N CYS A 34 7.59 0.65 0.25
CA CYS A 34 9.00 0.27 0.17
C CYS A 34 9.89 1.53 0.23
N GLY A 35 11.10 1.42 0.77
CA GLY A 35 12.09 2.53 0.80
C GLY A 35 12.30 3.10 2.20
N ALA A 36 12.28 4.43 2.33
CA ALA A 36 12.52 5.14 3.59
C ALA A 36 11.31 5.11 4.55
N LEU A 37 10.93 3.90 4.99
CA LEU A 37 9.71 3.63 5.77
C LEU A 37 9.63 4.44 7.07
N LEU A 38 10.76 4.63 7.77
CA LEU A 38 10.78 5.35 9.05
C LEU A 38 10.27 6.79 8.94
N ARG A 39 10.54 7.48 7.82
CA ARG A 39 10.12 8.89 7.62
C ARG A 39 8.62 9.02 7.40
N VAL A 40 7.99 8.00 6.84
CA VAL A 40 6.57 7.99 6.48
C VAL A 40 5.71 7.21 7.46
N TRP A 41 6.34 6.45 8.37
CA TRP A 41 5.71 5.56 9.34
C TRP A 41 4.58 6.24 10.11
N GLY A 42 4.85 7.41 10.72
CA GLY A 42 3.87 8.09 11.57
C GLY A 42 2.60 8.49 10.81
N ARG A 43 2.74 9.03 9.59
CA ARG A 43 1.57 9.41 8.77
C ARG A 43 0.78 8.21 8.29
N ILE A 44 1.47 7.14 7.92
CA ILE A 44 0.82 5.91 7.44
C ILE A 44 0.10 5.20 8.58
N ALA A 45 0.72 5.15 9.77
CA ALA A 45 0.08 4.63 10.97
C ALA A 45 -1.22 5.37 11.28
N ALA A 46 -1.23 6.71 11.16
CA ALA A 46 -2.43 7.52 11.32
C ALA A 46 -3.51 7.18 10.27
N VAL A 47 -3.15 7.10 8.99
CA VAL A 47 -4.10 6.70 7.93
C VAL A 47 -4.67 5.30 8.14
N MET A 48 -3.84 4.35 8.61
CA MET A 48 -4.34 3.00 8.91
C MET A 48 -5.25 2.97 10.13
N ALA A 49 -4.93 3.75 11.17
CA ALA A 49 -5.76 3.89 12.36
C ALA A 49 -7.15 4.45 12.02
N ASP A 50 -7.22 5.46 11.15
CA ASP A 50 -8.49 6.05 10.70
C ASP A 50 -9.40 5.03 9.99
N VAL A 51 -8.83 4.12 9.21
CA VAL A 51 -9.61 3.21 8.35
C VAL A 51 -9.94 1.90 9.06
N SER A 52 -9.01 1.37 9.85
CA SER A 52 -9.13 0.03 10.44
C SER A 52 -9.40 0.05 11.94
N SER A 53 -9.62 1.23 12.55
CA SER A 53 -9.68 1.46 14.01
C SER A 53 -8.52 0.83 14.80
N SER A 54 -7.44 0.49 14.11
CA SER A 54 -6.25 -0.16 14.63
C SER A 54 -5.04 0.37 13.87
N SER A 55 -3.99 0.73 14.60
CA SER A 55 -2.74 1.28 14.05
C SER A 55 -1.73 0.19 13.66
N TYR A 56 -2.16 -1.09 13.55
CA TYR A 56 -1.23 -2.20 13.30
C TYR A 56 -0.70 -2.19 11.86
N LEU A 57 0.60 -1.89 11.73
CA LEU A 57 1.33 -1.92 10.46
C LEU A 57 1.95 -3.30 10.26
N GLN A 58 1.55 -4.01 9.20
CA GLN A 58 2.15 -5.30 8.87
C GLN A 58 3.49 -5.11 8.13
N ILE A 59 4.59 -5.31 8.84
CA ILE A 59 5.94 -5.33 8.25
C ILE A 59 6.20 -6.68 7.59
N VAL A 60 6.63 -6.64 6.33
CA VAL A 60 6.96 -7.84 5.55
C VAL A 60 8.38 -7.75 5.00
N ARG A 61 9.06 -8.89 4.98
CA ARG A 61 10.32 -9.07 4.24
C ARG A 61 10.00 -9.66 2.89
N LEU A 62 10.36 -8.96 1.83
CA LEU A 62 10.15 -9.39 0.46
C LEU A 62 11.49 -9.69 -0.22
N LYS A 63 11.48 -10.69 -1.08
CA LYS A 63 12.61 -11.04 -1.96
C LYS A 63 12.11 -10.93 -3.39
N THR A 64 12.71 -10.02 -4.14
CA THR A 64 12.41 -9.84 -5.57
C THR A 64 12.99 -10.99 -6.39
N LYS A 65 12.55 -11.12 -7.65
CA LYS A 65 13.09 -12.11 -8.60
C LYS A 65 14.61 -11.92 -8.79
N ASP A 66 15.06 -10.68 -8.79
CA ASP A 66 16.48 -10.27 -8.86
C ASP A 66 17.28 -10.55 -7.57
N ARG A 67 16.74 -11.41 -6.68
CA ARG A 67 17.33 -11.79 -5.39
C ARG A 67 17.53 -10.63 -4.39
N LYS A 68 17.11 -9.40 -4.72
CA LYS A 68 17.17 -8.26 -3.80
C LYS A 68 16.17 -8.46 -2.67
N LYS A 69 16.69 -8.44 -1.44
CA LYS A 69 15.89 -8.50 -0.21
C LYS A 69 15.54 -7.09 0.22
N GLN A 70 14.30 -6.88 0.64
CA GLN A 70 13.82 -5.59 1.08
C GLN A 70 12.78 -5.74 2.19
N VAL A 71 12.66 -4.71 3.03
CA VAL A 71 11.59 -4.59 4.01
C VAL A 71 10.54 -3.65 3.46
N GLY A 72 9.27 -4.02 3.60
CA GLY A 72 8.13 -3.23 3.18
C GLY A 72 7.00 -3.29 4.20
N ILE A 73 6.05 -2.38 4.06
CA ILE A 73 4.79 -2.40 4.82
C ILE A 73 3.69 -2.83 3.85
N LYS A 74 2.93 -3.86 4.22
CA LYS A 74 1.77 -4.29 3.43
C LYS A 74 0.62 -3.32 3.63
N ILE A 75 0.12 -2.75 2.54
CA ILE A 75 -1.00 -1.81 2.54
C ILE A 75 -2.28 -2.56 2.13
N PRO A 76 -3.34 -2.57 2.96
CA PRO A 76 -4.64 -3.11 2.56
C PRO A 76 -5.27 -2.24 1.48
N GLU A 77 -6.03 -2.84 0.56
CA GLU A 77 -6.55 -2.18 -0.64
C GLU A 77 -7.38 -0.93 -0.33
N GLY A 78 -8.23 -0.99 0.71
CA GLY A 78 -9.03 0.15 1.15
C GLY A 78 -8.22 1.38 1.58
N CYS A 79 -6.98 1.17 2.05
CA CYS A 79 -6.11 2.27 2.47
C CYS A 79 -5.25 2.83 1.33
N VAL A 80 -5.10 2.13 0.20
CA VAL A 80 -4.14 2.48 -0.86
C VAL A 80 -4.35 3.90 -1.37
N ARG A 81 -5.59 4.29 -1.66
CA ARG A 81 -5.90 5.64 -2.17
C ARG A 81 -5.51 6.74 -1.17
N ARG A 82 -5.84 6.56 0.11
CA ARG A 82 -5.52 7.53 1.17
C ARG A 82 -4.01 7.58 1.43
N VAL A 83 -3.34 6.44 1.48
CA VAL A 83 -1.87 6.35 1.66
C VAL A 83 -1.16 7.06 0.50
N LEU A 84 -1.59 6.85 -0.75
CA LEU A 84 -1.01 7.54 -1.91
C LEU A 84 -1.21 9.05 -1.85
N GLN A 85 -2.38 9.52 -1.42
CA GLN A 85 -2.65 10.95 -1.25
C GLN A 85 -1.75 11.55 -0.17
N GLU A 86 -1.62 10.91 0.99
CA GLU A 86 -0.72 11.38 2.05
C GLU A 86 0.74 11.40 1.59
N LEU A 87 1.20 10.38 0.89
CA LEU A 87 2.57 10.35 0.37
C LEU A 87 2.84 11.49 -0.62
N ARG A 88 1.87 11.85 -1.47
CA ARG A 88 1.97 13.00 -2.38
C ARG A 88 2.04 14.32 -1.61
N LEU A 89 1.23 14.48 -0.57
CA LEU A 89 1.27 15.68 0.29
C LEU A 89 2.61 15.80 1.02
N MET A 90 3.15 14.68 1.52
CA MET A 90 4.47 14.65 2.15
C MET A 90 5.58 15.03 1.17
N ASP A 91 5.55 14.50 -0.05
CA ASP A 91 6.53 14.81 -1.10
C ASP A 91 6.50 16.31 -1.47
N ALA A 92 5.30 16.86 -1.65
CA ALA A 92 5.13 18.30 -1.90
C ALA A 92 5.67 19.15 -0.73
N ASP A 93 5.43 18.75 0.52
CA ASP A 93 5.94 19.46 1.68
C ASP A 93 7.47 19.44 1.77
N VAL A 94 8.08 18.27 1.51
CA VAL A 94 9.54 18.12 1.48
C VAL A 94 10.14 18.99 0.37
N LYS A 95 9.57 18.98 -0.83
CA LYS A 95 10.01 19.82 -1.94
C LYS A 95 9.93 21.31 -1.62
N ARG A 96 8.84 21.77 -0.97
CA ARG A 96 8.73 23.16 -0.51
C ARG A 96 9.81 23.52 0.52
N ARG A 97 10.07 22.65 1.49
CA ARG A 97 11.14 22.88 2.49
C ARG A 97 12.51 22.93 1.84
N GLN A 98 12.77 22.06 0.87
CA GLN A 98 14.02 22.04 0.11
C GLN A 98 14.20 23.31 -0.73
N ALA A 99 13.14 23.77 -1.42
CA ALA A 99 13.18 25.02 -2.18
C ALA A 99 13.50 26.23 -1.28
N ARG A 100 12.88 26.30 -0.10
CA ARG A 100 13.17 27.33 0.92
C ARG A 100 14.62 27.25 1.44
N ALA A 101 15.12 26.04 1.68
CA ALA A 101 16.49 25.83 2.16
C ALA A 101 17.55 26.18 1.10
N LEU A 102 17.22 26.04 -0.18
CA LEU A 102 18.11 26.36 -1.31
C LEU A 102 17.96 27.80 -1.81
N GLY A 103 17.06 28.61 -1.23
CA GLY A 103 16.81 29.99 -1.67
C GLY A 103 16.16 30.12 -3.05
N CYS A 104 15.62 29.03 -3.62
CA CYS A 104 14.98 29.05 -4.93
C CYS A 104 13.52 29.53 -4.83
N PRO A 105 13.04 30.37 -5.77
CA PRO A 105 11.65 30.81 -5.79
C PRO A 105 10.72 29.62 -6.01
N VAL A 106 9.65 29.55 -5.20
CA VAL A 106 8.63 28.51 -5.29
C VAL A 106 7.83 28.73 -6.58
N PRO A 107 7.65 27.72 -7.45
CA PRO A 107 6.79 27.88 -8.63
C PRO A 107 5.32 28.07 -8.19
N PRO A 108 4.52 28.85 -8.96
CA PRO A 108 3.13 29.17 -8.64
C PRO A 108 2.23 27.94 -8.59
#